data_AF-A0A151WY20-F1
#
_entry.id   AF-A0A151WY20-F1
#
_cell.length_a   1.000
_cell.length_b   1.000
_cell.length_c   1.000
_cell.angle_alpha   90.00
_cell.angle_beta   90.00
_cell.angle_gamma   90.00
#
_symmetry.space_group_name_H-M   'P 1'
#
loop_
_entity.id
_entity.type
_entity.pdbx_description
1 polymer ?
#
loop_
_entity_poly.entity_id
_entity_poly.type
_entity_poly.pdbx_seq_one_letter_code
_entity_poly.pdbx_strand_id
1 'polypeptide(L)'
;MPDKEFLERNSLLTDLFNIPHIRTVYNMFMMTFILLLLNTIICDIMEFGTIRVGTNTLRHAFAKFPTCIFIWSFMQASTFGVYAGFTQWAYRRLQFLPKSSLRKWDYSWLSIFILYQILFVIFPIKAMLGANLSICCRMIVILEQVRMMMKSYAFVRSVAPRFLSYKSHSETPPPNEPRFSQYLYFLFAPTLLYRDEYPRTKRVRRMVVIRNFFEFGLSIFYLAFILESLVFPVFYVFGTQHLDWKWFVKNIIKSSFPGICYLVTINYLLLHTWMNAWAEMLQFADRLFYKDWWNSTTYYTFFRTWNVVVHDWLYTYIYKDMYKIVVPHNRVLSATTVFFISAIVHEYILGFAFGFFYPVIFILFITVGFPMFFIRKIVSNLFMWLTWGLGTGIIFSLHAIELYARENCPPHPNYYLDLFIPRSWSSNENAFTDVLYKRLYEMITDVLRKRIQEIREDVLEYVNHRINDMMSDVLQKIAVPLATNREFLNSTDKYRAKR
;
A
#
# COMPACT_ATOMS: atom_id res chain seq x y z
N MET A 1 13.12 -14.13 17.17
CA MET A 1 12.72 -13.78 15.78
C MET A 1 14.00 -13.72 14.95
N PRO A 2 14.20 -14.66 14.02
CA PRO A 2 15.45 -14.77 13.29
C PRO A 2 15.70 -13.52 12.43
N ASP A 3 16.97 -13.18 12.28
CA ASP A 3 17.41 -12.15 11.34
C ASP A 3 17.50 -12.74 9.93
N LYS A 4 17.43 -11.89 8.90
CA LYS A 4 17.61 -12.35 7.52
C LYS A 4 19.06 -12.81 7.32
N GLU A 5 19.18 -14.02 6.81
CA GLU A 5 20.43 -14.59 6.28
C GLU A 5 20.45 -14.41 4.76
N PHE A 6 21.56 -13.88 4.25
CA PHE A 6 21.79 -13.70 2.82
C PHE A 6 22.46 -14.95 2.28
N LEU A 7 21.83 -15.59 1.30
CA LEU A 7 22.31 -16.82 0.68
C LEU A 7 22.48 -16.60 -0.83
N GLU A 8 23.43 -17.29 -1.44
CA GLU A 8 23.57 -17.31 -2.90
C GLU A 8 22.39 -18.09 -3.51
N ARG A 9 21.53 -17.39 -4.25
CA ARG A 9 20.35 -17.96 -4.91
C ARG A 9 19.87 -17.10 -6.06
N ASN A 10 19.30 -17.74 -7.07
CA ASN A 10 18.67 -17.06 -8.19
C ASN A 10 17.32 -16.44 -7.79
N SER A 11 16.82 -15.55 -8.64
CA SER A 11 15.47 -15.03 -8.48
C SER A 11 14.45 -16.05 -8.98
N LEU A 12 13.32 -16.16 -8.29
CA LEU A 12 12.35 -17.24 -8.50
C LEU A 12 11.88 -17.38 -9.96
N LEU A 13 11.54 -16.28 -10.63
CA LEU A 13 11.11 -16.35 -12.05
C LEU A 13 12.24 -16.80 -12.98
N THR A 14 13.51 -16.51 -12.66
CA THR A 14 14.64 -16.99 -13.47
C THR A 14 14.68 -18.52 -13.49
N ASP A 15 14.43 -19.14 -12.34
CA ASP A 15 14.40 -20.60 -12.25
C ASP A 15 13.11 -21.15 -12.88
N LEU A 16 11.96 -20.48 -12.69
CA LEU A 16 10.67 -20.91 -13.26
C LEU A 16 10.60 -20.79 -14.79
N PHE A 17 11.30 -19.84 -15.42
CA PHE A 17 11.34 -19.74 -16.90
C PHE A 17 12.08 -20.91 -17.59
N ASN A 18 12.78 -21.74 -16.82
CA ASN A 18 13.30 -23.01 -17.33
C ASN A 18 12.17 -24.04 -17.55
N ILE A 19 11.05 -23.90 -16.84
CA ILE A 19 9.87 -24.76 -16.99
C ILE A 19 9.10 -24.33 -18.25
N PRO A 20 8.85 -25.23 -19.22
CA PRO A 20 8.17 -24.89 -20.47
C PRO A 20 6.80 -24.22 -20.28
N HIS A 21 6.02 -24.67 -19.29
CA HIS A 21 4.68 -24.14 -19.02
C HIS A 21 4.69 -22.64 -18.65
N ILE A 22 5.66 -22.20 -17.85
CA ILE A 22 5.78 -20.78 -17.45
C ILE A 22 6.31 -19.94 -18.60
N ARG A 23 7.17 -20.52 -19.45
CA ARG A 23 7.62 -19.86 -20.69
C ARG A 23 6.45 -19.56 -21.63
N THR A 24 5.43 -20.42 -21.69
CA THR A 24 4.20 -20.13 -22.43
C THR A 24 3.49 -18.88 -21.91
N VAL A 25 3.41 -18.70 -20.58
CA VAL A 25 2.81 -17.49 -19.98
C VAL A 25 3.62 -16.25 -20.36
N TYR A 26 4.95 -16.31 -20.30
CA TYR A 26 5.81 -15.23 -20.78
C TYR A 26 5.53 -14.90 -22.27
N ASN A 27 5.41 -15.93 -23.11
CA ASN A 27 5.08 -15.75 -24.53
C ASN A 27 3.69 -15.13 -24.74
N MET A 28 2.70 -15.41 -23.88
CA MET A 28 1.38 -14.77 -23.92
C MET A 28 1.47 -13.26 -23.61
N PHE A 29 2.28 -12.86 -22.63
CA PHE A 29 2.55 -11.45 -22.35
C PHE A 29 3.27 -10.77 -23.53
N MET A 30 4.26 -11.43 -24.12
CA MET A 30 4.92 -10.93 -25.33
C MET A 30 3.97 -10.82 -26.53
N MET A 31 3.06 -11.77 -26.70
CA MET A 31 2.03 -11.74 -27.74
C MET A 31 1.08 -10.57 -27.51
N THR A 32 0.62 -10.34 -26.28
CA THR A 32 -0.23 -9.19 -25.92
C THR A 32 0.51 -7.87 -26.16
N PHE A 33 1.80 -7.79 -25.83
CA PHE A 33 2.63 -6.63 -26.14
C PHE A 33 2.68 -6.34 -27.65
N ILE A 34 2.93 -7.37 -28.47
CA ILE A 34 2.98 -7.22 -29.94
C ILE A 34 1.61 -6.79 -30.48
N LEU A 35 0.52 -7.37 -29.98
CA LEU A 35 -0.83 -6.98 -30.39
C LEU A 35 -1.15 -5.52 -30.02
N LEU A 36 -0.81 -5.07 -28.81
CA LEU A 36 -1.00 -3.67 -28.43
C LEU A 36 -0.13 -2.73 -29.27
N LEU A 37 1.12 -3.12 -29.54
CA LEU A 37 2.01 -2.36 -30.43
C LEU A 37 1.40 -2.21 -31.83
N LEU A 38 0.90 -3.30 -32.42
CA LEU A 38 0.24 -3.28 -33.72
C LEU A 38 -1.04 -2.42 -33.69
N ASN A 39 -1.83 -2.53 -32.63
CA ASN A 39 -3.03 -1.71 -32.44
C ASN A 39 -2.68 -0.21 -32.41
N THR A 40 -1.67 0.18 -31.62
CA THR A 40 -1.20 1.57 -31.57
C THR A 40 -0.69 2.05 -32.93
N ILE A 41 0.08 1.23 -33.66
CA ILE A 41 0.56 1.58 -35.00
C ILE A 41 -0.61 1.80 -35.97
N ILE A 42 -1.63 0.94 -35.95
CA ILE A 42 -2.80 1.07 -36.81
C ILE A 42 -3.58 2.34 -36.46
N CYS A 43 -3.85 2.59 -35.18
CA CYS A 43 -4.51 3.82 -34.73
C CYS A 43 -3.73 5.08 -35.16
N ASP A 44 -2.41 5.09 -34.97
CA ASP A 44 -1.54 6.20 -35.35
C ASP A 44 -1.60 6.50 -36.86
N ILE A 45 -1.59 5.46 -37.70
CA ILE A 45 -1.70 5.59 -39.15
C ILE A 45 -3.08 6.11 -39.54
N MET A 46 -4.14 5.61 -38.90
CA MET A 46 -5.52 6.02 -39.20
C MET A 46 -5.82 7.47 -38.78
N GLU A 47 -5.34 7.89 -37.61
CA GLU A 47 -5.65 9.22 -37.05
C GLU A 47 -4.69 10.31 -37.54
N PHE A 48 -3.39 10.01 -37.64
CA PHE A 48 -2.36 11.03 -37.89
C PHE A 48 -1.60 10.83 -39.21
N GLY A 49 -1.82 9.72 -39.92
CA GLY A 49 -1.07 9.38 -41.15
C GLY A 49 0.42 9.12 -40.93
N THR A 50 0.88 9.02 -39.68
CA THR A 50 2.30 8.85 -39.32
C THR A 50 2.44 7.88 -38.15
N ILE A 51 3.50 7.06 -38.15
CA ILE A 51 3.77 6.07 -37.10
C ILE A 51 4.45 6.77 -35.91
N ARG A 52 3.76 6.91 -34.77
CA ARG A 52 4.26 7.64 -33.58
C ARG A 52 4.58 6.71 -32.39
N VAL A 53 4.06 5.47 -32.38
CA VAL A 53 4.42 4.34 -31.50
C VAL A 53 4.52 4.73 -30.02
N GLY A 54 3.55 5.47 -29.50
CA GLY A 54 3.51 5.92 -28.09
C GLY A 54 4.72 6.75 -27.62
N THR A 55 5.61 7.15 -28.53
CA THR A 55 6.83 7.90 -28.20
C THR A 55 6.52 9.30 -27.68
N ASN A 56 5.40 9.88 -28.11
CA ASN A 56 4.91 11.16 -27.61
C ASN A 56 4.51 11.06 -26.14
N THR A 57 3.77 10.03 -25.74
CA THR A 57 3.40 9.83 -24.34
C THR A 57 4.62 9.60 -23.47
N LEU A 58 5.60 8.82 -23.92
CA LEU A 58 6.86 8.69 -23.20
C LEU A 58 7.61 10.03 -23.12
N ARG A 59 7.66 10.82 -24.20
CA ARG A 59 8.29 12.14 -24.21
C ARG A 59 7.61 13.10 -23.23
N HIS A 60 6.28 13.11 -23.16
CA HIS A 60 5.52 13.91 -22.20
C HIS A 60 5.69 13.39 -20.77
N ALA A 61 5.67 12.07 -20.59
CA ALA A 61 5.83 11.40 -19.30
C ALA A 61 7.22 11.66 -18.69
N PHE A 62 8.27 11.79 -19.52
CA PHE A 62 9.65 12.08 -19.09
C PHE A 62 10.09 13.51 -19.44
N ALA A 63 9.15 14.45 -19.58
CA ALA A 63 9.49 15.85 -19.82
C ALA A 63 10.36 16.40 -18.66
N LYS A 64 11.39 17.20 -19.00
CA LYS A 64 12.38 17.73 -18.04
C LYS A 64 13.20 16.66 -17.30
N PHE A 65 13.45 15.52 -17.94
CA PHE A 65 14.32 14.47 -17.41
C PHE A 65 15.70 14.96 -16.91
N PRO A 66 16.41 15.90 -17.58
CA PRO A 66 17.69 16.42 -17.06
C PRO A 66 17.56 17.07 -15.67
N THR A 67 16.48 17.81 -15.43
CA THR A 67 16.19 18.41 -14.12
C THR A 67 15.90 17.34 -13.06
N CYS A 68 15.21 16.25 -13.44
CA CYS A 68 15.02 15.09 -12.58
C CYS A 68 16.35 14.47 -12.14
N ILE A 69 17.29 14.26 -13.06
CA ILE A 69 18.63 13.72 -12.76
C ILE A 69 19.45 14.68 -11.90
N PHE A 70 19.31 15.99 -12.12
CA PHE A 70 19.96 17.01 -11.30
C PHE A 70 19.48 16.91 -9.84
N ILE A 71 18.16 16.90 -9.61
CA ILE A 71 17.58 16.75 -8.26
C ILE A 71 18.02 15.44 -7.62
N TRP A 72 17.97 14.33 -8.36
CA TRP A 72 18.43 13.03 -7.87
C TRP A 72 19.92 13.05 -7.49
N SER A 73 20.77 13.70 -8.26
CA SER A 73 22.20 13.84 -7.96
C SER A 73 22.44 14.58 -6.64
N PHE A 74 21.66 15.63 -6.34
CA PHE A 74 21.74 16.32 -5.05
C PHE A 74 21.29 15.44 -3.89
N MET A 75 20.19 14.70 -4.06
CA MET A 75 19.73 13.75 -3.05
C MET A 75 20.78 12.67 -2.79
N GLN A 76 21.35 12.12 -3.85
CA GLN A 76 22.41 11.12 -3.77
C GLN A 76 23.65 11.70 -3.07
N ALA A 77 24.06 12.93 -3.39
CA ALA A 77 25.16 13.61 -2.72
C ALA A 77 24.90 13.81 -1.22
N SER A 78 23.68 14.21 -0.82
CA SER A 78 23.35 14.40 0.59
C SER A 78 23.39 13.08 1.38
N THR A 79 23.01 11.95 0.76
CA THR A 79 23.12 10.64 1.42
C THR A 79 24.56 10.24 1.72
N PHE A 80 25.53 10.62 0.88
CA PHE A 80 26.94 10.41 1.22
C PHE A 80 27.35 11.20 2.46
N GLY A 81 26.74 12.36 2.70
CA GLY A 81 26.92 13.14 3.92
C GLY A 81 26.47 12.41 5.19
N VAL A 82 25.50 11.49 5.11
CA VAL A 82 25.07 10.67 6.26
C VAL A 82 26.19 9.78 6.76
N TYR A 83 26.98 9.18 5.85
CA TYR A 83 28.14 8.39 6.23
C TYR A 83 29.16 9.23 6.98
N ALA A 84 29.52 10.39 6.43
CA ALA A 84 30.50 11.30 7.05
C ALA A 84 30.03 11.81 8.42
N GLY A 85 28.75 12.13 8.57
CA GLY A 85 28.17 12.53 9.85
C GLY A 85 28.20 11.39 10.87
N PHE A 86 27.85 10.17 10.45
CA PHE A 86 27.86 9.01 11.33
C PHE A 86 29.28 8.60 11.76
N THR A 87 30.26 8.59 10.86
CA THR A 87 31.65 8.27 11.21
C THR A 87 32.24 9.31 12.15
N GLN A 88 31.93 10.59 11.95
CA GLN A 88 32.33 11.65 12.87
C GLN A 88 31.74 11.44 14.26
N TRP A 89 30.46 11.07 14.37
CA TRP A 89 29.84 10.70 15.63
C TRP A 89 30.55 9.50 16.28
N ALA A 90 30.77 8.42 15.52
CA ALA A 90 31.40 7.20 16.02
C ALA A 90 32.82 7.45 16.56
N TYR A 91 33.65 8.16 15.80
CA TYR A 91 35.02 8.51 16.17
C TYR A 91 35.07 9.36 17.45
N ARG A 92 34.27 10.44 17.50
CA ARG A 92 34.22 11.33 18.68
C ARG A 92 33.69 10.60 19.91
N ARG A 93 32.71 9.72 19.74
CA ARG A 93 32.15 8.93 20.84
C ARG A 93 33.22 8.04 21.48
N LEU A 94 34.09 7.41 20.68
CA LEU A 94 35.20 6.61 21.18
C LEU A 94 36.21 7.46 21.98
N GLN A 95 36.50 8.69 21.55
CA GLN A 95 37.40 9.61 22.25
C GLN A 95 36.86 10.12 23.60
N PHE A 96 35.54 10.27 23.73
CA PHE A 96 34.92 10.86 24.92
C PHE A 96 34.61 9.86 26.05
N LEU A 97 34.90 8.56 25.88
CA LEU A 97 34.83 7.57 26.96
C LEU A 97 35.88 7.88 28.05
N PRO A 98 35.52 7.87 29.37
CA PRO A 98 34.28 7.45 30.02
C PRO A 98 33.43 8.62 30.59
N LYS A 99 33.43 9.79 29.94
CA LYS A 99 32.82 11.01 30.52
C LYS A 99 31.29 10.94 30.58
N SER A 100 30.70 11.46 31.67
CA SER A 100 29.25 11.47 31.93
C SER A 100 28.40 12.23 30.89
N SER A 101 29.01 13.04 30.02
CA SER A 101 28.31 13.82 28.99
C SER A 101 28.01 13.05 27.69
N LEU A 102 28.41 11.79 27.54
CA LEU A 102 28.20 11.00 26.30
C LEU A 102 26.73 10.89 25.88
N ARG A 103 25.82 10.75 26.85
CA ARG A 103 24.39 10.60 26.57
C ARG A 103 23.80 11.87 25.92
N LYS A 104 24.25 13.06 26.34
CA LYS A 104 23.83 14.33 25.73
C LYS A 104 24.33 14.45 24.28
N TRP A 105 25.56 13.99 24.02
CA TRP A 105 26.12 13.93 22.67
C TRP A 105 25.36 12.99 21.74
N ASP A 106 25.01 11.79 22.23
CA ASP A 106 24.24 10.81 21.44
C ASP A 106 22.84 11.35 21.08
N TYR A 107 22.13 12.00 22.02
CA TYR A 107 20.85 12.64 21.72
C TYR A 107 20.95 13.83 20.77
N SER A 108 22.03 14.61 20.85
CA SER A 108 22.27 15.72 19.92
C SER A 108 22.42 15.22 18.48
N TRP A 109 23.21 14.16 18.27
CA TRP A 109 23.39 13.56 16.94
C TRP A 109 22.13 12.87 16.43
N LEU A 110 21.35 12.24 17.31
CA LEU A 110 20.04 11.70 16.95
C LEU A 110 19.10 12.82 16.48
N SER A 111 19.07 13.97 17.18
CA SER A 111 18.26 15.12 16.78
C SER A 111 18.69 15.69 15.43
N ILE A 112 20.00 15.80 15.18
CA ILE A 112 20.56 16.21 13.87
C ILE A 112 20.15 15.23 12.77
N PHE A 113 20.20 13.92 13.04
CA PHE A 113 19.79 12.92 12.05
C PHE A 113 18.29 12.98 11.75
N ILE A 114 17.44 13.16 12.77
CA ILE A 114 15.99 13.34 12.58
C ILE A 114 15.73 14.61 11.77
N LEU A 115 16.39 15.72 12.10
CA LEU A 115 16.29 16.96 11.35
C LEU A 115 16.71 16.76 9.89
N TYR A 116 17.82 16.05 9.64
CA TYR A 116 18.25 15.69 8.29
C TYR A 116 17.17 14.91 7.54
N GLN A 117 16.54 13.89 8.15
CA GLN A 117 15.47 13.13 7.51
C GLN A 117 14.27 14.02 7.16
N ILE A 118 13.85 14.91 8.07
CA ILE A 118 12.75 15.85 7.82
C ILE A 118 13.09 16.78 6.65
N LEU A 119 14.30 17.36 6.65
CA LEU A 119 14.77 18.22 5.56
C LEU A 119 14.89 17.45 4.24
N PHE A 120 15.32 16.20 4.28
CA PHE A 120 15.42 15.31 3.12
C PHE A 120 14.04 14.93 2.56
N VAL A 121 12.98 14.98 3.36
CA VAL A 121 11.59 14.90 2.86
C VAL A 121 11.20 16.21 2.17
N ILE A 122 11.43 17.35 2.80
CA ILE A 122 10.93 18.66 2.34
C ILE A 122 11.65 19.15 1.07
N PHE A 123 12.98 19.11 1.02
CA PHE A 123 13.75 19.74 -0.06
C PHE A 123 13.50 19.12 -1.45
N PRO A 124 13.55 17.79 -1.64
CA PRO A 124 13.28 17.19 -2.94
C PRO A 124 11.86 17.45 -3.43
N ILE A 125 10.87 17.40 -2.53
CA ILE A 125 9.48 17.72 -2.87
C ILE A 125 9.37 19.16 -3.35
N LYS A 126 9.94 20.12 -2.60
CA LYS A 126 9.89 21.53 -2.97
C LYS A 126 10.58 21.79 -4.31
N ALA A 127 11.73 21.15 -4.55
CA ALA A 127 12.46 21.26 -5.81
C ALA A 127 11.67 20.66 -6.99
N MET A 128 11.06 19.50 -6.79
CA MET A 128 10.25 18.80 -7.79
C MET A 128 8.98 19.57 -8.16
N LEU A 129 8.26 20.10 -7.17
CA LEU A 129 7.06 20.91 -7.37
C LEU A 129 7.42 22.27 -8.00
N GLY A 130 8.47 22.93 -7.53
CA GLY A 130 8.94 24.20 -8.11
C GLY A 130 9.40 24.06 -9.56
N ALA A 131 10.00 22.94 -9.94
CA ALA A 131 10.40 22.66 -11.31
C ALA A 131 9.24 22.24 -12.23
N ASN A 132 8.05 21.95 -11.69
CA ASN A 132 6.91 21.38 -12.41
C ASN A 132 7.35 20.19 -13.28
N LEU A 133 7.91 19.15 -12.65
CA LEU A 133 8.29 17.91 -13.33
C LEU A 133 7.05 17.15 -13.82
N SER A 134 7.21 16.31 -14.84
CA SER A 134 6.16 15.38 -15.31
C SER A 134 5.92 14.23 -14.33
N ILE A 135 4.79 13.54 -14.45
CA ILE A 135 4.34 12.49 -13.50
C ILE A 135 5.39 11.39 -13.32
N CYS A 136 5.99 10.84 -14.39
CA CYS A 136 7.00 9.78 -14.24
C CYS A 136 8.30 10.29 -13.63
N CYS A 137 8.73 11.53 -13.93
CA CYS A 137 9.89 12.13 -13.28
C CYS A 137 9.63 12.37 -11.78
N ARG A 138 8.42 12.80 -11.40
CA ARG A 138 8.03 12.91 -9.99
C ARG A 138 8.08 11.54 -9.30
N MET A 139 7.52 10.49 -9.92
CA MET A 139 7.61 9.11 -9.40
C MET A 139 9.05 8.66 -9.16
N ILE A 140 9.97 8.93 -10.09
CA ILE A 140 11.39 8.56 -9.94
C ILE A 140 11.99 9.24 -8.71
N VAL A 141 11.84 10.57 -8.59
CA VAL A 141 12.40 11.34 -7.48
C VAL A 141 11.86 10.84 -6.15
N ILE A 142 10.55 10.63 -6.02
CA ILE A 142 9.92 10.23 -4.75
C ILE A 142 10.27 8.77 -4.38
N LEU A 143 10.26 7.84 -5.34
CA LEU A 143 10.65 6.46 -5.09
C LEU A 143 12.13 6.37 -4.66
N GLU A 144 13.01 7.11 -5.32
CA GLU A 144 14.42 7.20 -4.95
C GLU A 144 14.61 7.88 -3.59
N GLN A 145 13.83 8.91 -3.27
CA GLN A 145 13.83 9.56 -1.96
C GLN A 145 13.50 8.57 -0.84
N VAL A 146 12.39 7.83 -0.98
CA VAL A 146 11.98 6.81 0.00
C VAL A 146 13.05 5.72 0.12
N ARG A 147 13.60 5.25 -0.99
CA ARG A 147 14.69 4.26 -1.01
C ARG A 147 15.92 4.76 -0.24
N MET A 148 16.37 5.97 -0.52
CA MET A 148 17.54 6.60 0.13
C MET A 148 17.31 6.83 1.63
N MET A 149 16.11 7.24 2.02
CA MET A 149 15.71 7.39 3.42
C MET A 149 15.74 6.05 4.16
N MET A 150 15.13 5.01 3.58
CA MET A 150 15.13 3.66 4.15
C MET A 150 16.55 3.11 4.32
N LYS A 151 17.43 3.33 3.34
CA LYS A 151 18.84 2.91 3.42
C LYS A 151 19.64 3.70 4.45
N SER A 152 19.45 5.01 4.50
CA SER A 152 20.13 5.86 5.50
C SER A 152 19.74 5.45 6.91
N TYR A 153 18.45 5.20 7.15
CA TYR A 153 17.96 4.67 8.42
C TYR A 153 18.56 3.28 8.73
N ALA A 154 18.53 2.37 7.76
CA ALA A 154 19.03 1.02 7.91
C ALA A 154 20.52 0.99 8.31
N PHE A 155 21.34 1.84 7.69
CA PHE A 155 22.75 1.98 8.01
C PHE A 155 22.96 2.44 9.46
N VAL A 156 22.37 3.58 9.84
CA VAL A 156 22.52 4.14 11.20
C VAL A 156 22.01 3.17 12.25
N ARG A 157 20.83 2.57 12.05
CA ARG A 157 20.19 1.66 13.01
C ARG A 157 20.94 0.33 13.16
N SER A 158 21.56 -0.19 12.09
CA SER A 158 22.35 -1.42 12.13
C SER A 158 23.72 -1.22 12.79
N VAL A 159 24.36 -0.06 12.58
CA VAL A 159 25.74 0.17 13.03
C VAL A 159 25.79 0.81 14.43
N ALA A 160 24.87 1.72 14.78
CA ALA A 160 24.88 2.43 16.07
C ALA A 160 24.94 1.52 17.31
N PRO A 161 24.21 0.37 17.39
CA PRO A 161 24.27 -0.51 18.55
C PRO A 161 25.67 -1.01 18.87
N ARG A 162 26.54 -1.21 17.87
CA ARG A 162 27.92 -1.70 18.04
C ARG A 162 28.76 -0.74 18.88
N PHE A 163 28.60 0.55 18.61
CA PHE A 163 29.30 1.61 19.33
C PHE A 163 28.65 1.88 20.70
N LEU A 164 27.32 1.75 20.79
CA LEU A 164 26.59 1.95 22.05
C LEU A 164 26.87 0.84 23.07
N SER A 165 27.04 -0.41 22.64
CA SER A 165 27.32 -1.55 23.52
C SER A 165 28.78 -1.64 23.97
N TYR A 166 29.70 -0.93 23.29
CA TYR A 166 31.13 -0.96 23.59
C TYR A 166 31.45 -0.29 24.94
N LYS A 167 32.29 -0.94 25.76
CA LYS A 167 32.80 -0.42 27.04
C LYS A 167 34.33 -0.38 26.99
N SER A 168 34.93 0.72 27.44
CA SER A 168 36.39 0.93 27.36
C SER A 168 37.24 -0.06 28.18
N HIS A 169 36.63 -0.77 29.13
CA HIS A 169 37.30 -1.73 30.02
C HIS A 169 36.84 -3.18 29.79
N SER A 170 36.13 -3.49 28.70
CA SER A 170 35.83 -4.87 28.34
C SER A 170 36.94 -5.47 27.48
N GLU A 171 37.16 -6.77 27.57
CA GLU A 171 38.08 -7.55 26.71
C GLU A 171 37.71 -7.50 25.21
N THR A 172 36.58 -6.90 24.87
CA THR A 172 36.14 -6.77 23.48
C THR A 172 36.96 -5.72 22.74
N PRO A 173 37.47 -6.04 21.53
CA PRO A 173 38.15 -5.06 20.71
C PRO A 173 37.21 -3.89 20.36
N PRO A 174 37.77 -2.69 20.08
CA PRO A 174 36.97 -1.57 19.65
C PRO A 174 36.14 -1.93 18.41
N PRO A 175 34.90 -1.44 18.30
CA PRO A 175 34.03 -1.77 17.17
C PRO A 175 34.64 -1.26 15.87
N ASN A 176 34.68 -2.13 14.86
CA ASN A 176 35.17 -1.76 13.53
C ASN A 176 34.24 -0.73 12.88
N GLU A 177 34.82 0.38 12.45
CA GLU A 177 34.12 1.39 11.65
C GLU A 177 33.81 0.83 10.25
N PRO A 178 32.59 1.03 9.73
CA PRO A 178 32.23 0.57 8.39
C PRO A 178 33.03 1.37 7.35
N ARG A 179 33.63 0.66 6.38
CA ARG A 179 34.39 1.30 5.30
C ARG A 179 33.45 2.04 4.36
N PHE A 180 33.87 3.20 3.82
CA PHE A 180 33.07 3.95 2.85
C PHE A 180 32.69 3.12 1.62
N SER A 181 33.59 2.23 1.17
CA SER A 181 33.33 1.29 0.08
C SER A 181 32.16 0.34 0.35
N GLN A 182 32.00 -0.13 1.60
CA GLN A 182 30.87 -0.99 2.00
C GLN A 182 29.56 -0.20 2.01
N TYR A 183 29.59 1.04 2.50
CA TYR A 183 28.43 1.93 2.48
C TYR A 183 28.00 2.29 1.05
N LEU A 184 28.97 2.64 0.19
CA LEU A 184 28.73 2.95 -1.22
C LEU A 184 28.13 1.73 -1.95
N TYR A 185 28.68 0.53 -1.72
CA TYR A 185 28.13 -0.71 -2.26
C TYR A 185 26.68 -0.93 -1.80
N PHE A 186 26.41 -0.79 -0.50
CA PHE A 186 25.06 -0.93 0.04
C PHE A 186 24.08 0.05 -0.58
N LEU A 187 24.50 1.28 -0.86
CA LEU A 187 23.62 2.31 -1.42
C LEU A 187 23.08 1.95 -2.80
N PHE A 188 23.85 1.23 -3.62
CA PHE A 188 23.40 0.71 -4.92
C PHE A 188 22.88 -0.74 -4.88
N ALA A 189 23.24 -1.53 -3.87
CA ALA A 189 22.80 -2.92 -3.76
C ALA A 189 21.27 -3.05 -3.74
N PRO A 190 20.67 -4.07 -4.38
CA PRO A 190 19.22 -4.27 -4.45
C PRO A 190 18.66 -4.88 -3.14
N THR A 191 19.05 -4.31 -1.99
CA THR A 191 18.58 -4.66 -0.66
C THR A 191 18.45 -3.39 0.17
N LEU A 192 17.54 -3.39 1.14
CA LEU A 192 17.34 -2.29 2.09
C LEU A 192 17.93 -2.59 3.47
N LEU A 193 18.43 -3.81 3.69
CA LEU A 193 19.05 -4.21 4.96
C LEU A 193 20.56 -4.04 4.88
N TYR A 194 21.13 -3.24 5.78
CA TYR A 194 22.58 -3.03 5.87
C TYR A 194 23.27 -4.21 6.56
N ARG A 195 24.30 -4.76 5.89
CA ARG A 195 25.29 -5.72 6.40
C ARG A 195 26.68 -5.31 5.90
N ASP A 196 27.72 -5.64 6.65
CA ASP A 196 29.09 -5.30 6.24
C ASP A 196 29.58 -6.12 5.04
N GLU A 197 29.08 -7.35 4.93
CA GLU A 197 29.39 -8.29 3.87
C GLU A 197 28.12 -8.93 3.34
N TYR A 198 28.09 -9.12 2.01
CA TYR A 198 27.01 -9.77 1.29
C TYR A 198 27.61 -10.92 0.46
N PRO A 199 26.86 -12.01 0.23
CA PRO A 199 27.31 -13.05 -0.67
C PRO A 199 27.47 -12.46 -2.08
N ARG A 200 28.61 -12.73 -2.72
CA ARG A 200 28.96 -12.18 -4.03
C ARG A 200 29.11 -13.25 -5.10
N THR A 201 28.69 -12.93 -6.32
CA THR A 201 28.89 -13.81 -7.46
C THR A 201 30.33 -13.73 -7.99
N LYS A 202 30.87 -14.86 -8.45
CA LYS A 202 32.27 -14.96 -8.92
C LYS A 202 32.60 -14.05 -10.11
N ARG A 203 31.63 -13.81 -11.00
CA ARG A 203 31.79 -13.02 -12.22
C ARG A 203 30.52 -12.27 -12.59
N VAL A 204 30.66 -11.16 -13.30
CA VAL A 204 29.54 -10.42 -13.91
C VAL A 204 29.22 -11.00 -15.29
N ARG A 205 28.02 -11.56 -15.46
CA ARG A 205 27.53 -12.06 -16.75
C ARG A 205 26.92 -10.92 -17.56
N ARG A 206 27.73 -10.24 -18.37
CA ARG A 206 27.33 -9.06 -19.17
C ARG A 206 26.07 -9.29 -20.03
N MET A 207 25.93 -10.46 -20.65
CA MET A 207 24.74 -10.76 -21.47
C MET A 207 23.45 -10.82 -20.64
N VAL A 208 23.51 -11.29 -19.39
CA VAL A 208 22.35 -11.28 -18.48
C VAL A 208 21.97 -9.86 -18.12
N VAL A 209 22.96 -8.99 -17.88
CA VAL A 209 22.73 -7.56 -17.61
C VAL A 209 22.03 -6.89 -18.79
N ILE A 210 22.57 -7.06 -20.01
CA ILE A 210 22.00 -6.47 -21.24
C ILE A 210 20.57 -6.97 -21.46
N ARG A 211 20.33 -8.28 -21.33
CA ARG A 211 18.99 -8.86 -21.48
C ARG A 211 18.00 -8.27 -20.48
N ASN A 212 18.37 -8.18 -19.20
CA ASN A 212 17.49 -7.63 -18.17
C ASN A 212 17.18 -6.14 -18.41
N PHE A 213 18.15 -5.32 -18.86
CA PHE A 213 17.88 -3.92 -19.22
C PHE A 213 17.02 -3.79 -20.48
N PHE A 214 17.18 -4.69 -21.45
CA PHE A 214 16.33 -4.74 -22.63
C PHE A 214 14.88 -5.10 -22.25
N GLU A 215 14.67 -6.14 -21.44
CA GLU A 215 13.36 -6.52 -20.92
C GLU A 215 12.73 -5.42 -20.05
N PHE A 216 13.55 -4.67 -19.30
CA PHE A 216 13.12 -3.48 -18.56
C PHE A 216 12.58 -2.39 -19.50
N GLY A 217 13.31 -2.07 -20.57
CA GLY A 217 12.87 -1.11 -21.59
C GLY A 217 11.55 -1.55 -22.25
N LEU A 218 11.46 -2.81 -22.69
CA LEU A 218 10.23 -3.37 -23.28
C LEU A 218 9.04 -3.28 -22.32
N SER A 219 9.25 -3.56 -21.04
CA SER A 219 8.21 -3.48 -20.02
C SER A 219 7.70 -2.04 -19.82
N ILE A 220 8.56 -1.01 -19.94
CA ILE A 220 8.14 0.40 -19.91
C ILE A 220 7.23 0.72 -21.10
N PHE A 221 7.60 0.31 -22.32
CA PHE A 221 6.74 0.48 -23.50
C PHE A 221 5.42 -0.26 -23.34
N TYR A 222 5.43 -1.48 -22.77
CA TYR A 222 4.21 -2.22 -22.53
C TYR A 222 3.25 -1.49 -21.58
N LEU A 223 3.76 -0.93 -20.49
CA LEU A 223 2.95 -0.12 -19.56
C LEU A 223 2.39 1.13 -20.25
N ALA A 224 3.17 1.79 -21.11
CA ALA A 224 2.69 2.93 -21.89
C ALA A 224 1.54 2.54 -22.82
N PHE A 225 1.66 1.42 -23.55
CA PHE A 225 0.59 0.95 -24.44
C PHE A 225 -0.67 0.53 -23.69
N ILE A 226 -0.54 -0.09 -22.51
CA ILE A 226 -1.71 -0.38 -21.65
C ILE A 226 -2.44 0.91 -21.29
N LEU A 227 -1.73 1.98 -20.91
CA LEU A 227 -2.34 3.26 -20.57
C LEU A 227 -2.99 3.92 -21.78
N GLU A 228 -2.26 4.04 -22.90
CA GLU A 228 -2.73 4.70 -24.14
C GLU A 228 -3.91 3.98 -24.79
N SER A 229 -3.88 2.66 -24.87
CA SER A 229 -4.91 1.89 -25.58
C SER A 229 -6.12 1.55 -24.71
N LEU A 230 -5.92 1.34 -23.40
CA LEU A 230 -6.97 0.74 -22.55
C LEU A 230 -7.49 1.69 -21.46
N VAL A 231 -6.71 2.68 -21.02
CA VAL A 231 -7.10 3.56 -19.90
C VAL A 231 -7.50 4.94 -20.41
N PHE A 232 -6.61 5.66 -21.08
CA PHE A 232 -6.85 7.04 -21.52
C PHE A 232 -8.10 7.23 -22.39
N PRO A 233 -8.37 6.36 -23.40
CA PRO A 233 -9.55 6.52 -24.26
C PRO A 233 -10.89 6.33 -23.52
N VAL A 234 -10.88 5.69 -22.36
CA VAL A 234 -12.08 5.48 -21.55
C VAL A 234 -12.39 6.71 -20.71
N PHE A 235 -11.36 7.37 -20.17
CA PHE A 235 -11.54 8.43 -19.16
C PHE A 235 -11.39 9.86 -19.69
N TYR A 236 -10.91 10.08 -20.93
CA TYR A 236 -10.78 11.43 -21.50
C TYR A 236 -12.10 12.22 -21.56
N VAL A 237 -13.21 11.49 -21.61
CA VAL A 237 -14.59 12.01 -21.69
C VAL A 237 -15.07 12.62 -20.36
N PHE A 238 -14.32 12.41 -19.28
CA PHE A 238 -14.68 12.92 -17.97
C PHE A 238 -14.53 14.45 -17.91
N GLY A 239 -15.61 15.15 -17.55
CA GLY A 239 -15.63 16.62 -17.48
C GLY A 239 -16.07 17.31 -18.77
N THR A 240 -16.29 16.58 -19.87
CA THR A 240 -16.83 17.13 -21.12
C THR A 240 -18.32 16.85 -21.31
N GLN A 241 -18.84 15.80 -20.67
CA GLN A 241 -20.25 15.41 -20.72
C GLN A 241 -20.75 14.89 -19.37
N HIS A 242 -22.06 14.92 -19.15
CA HIS A 242 -22.67 14.29 -17.98
C HIS A 242 -22.56 12.76 -18.05
N LEU A 243 -22.13 12.15 -16.95
CA LEU A 243 -21.88 10.72 -16.86
C LEU A 243 -22.78 10.07 -15.81
N ASP A 244 -23.52 9.03 -16.22
CA ASP A 244 -24.37 8.25 -15.33
C ASP A 244 -23.56 7.42 -14.33
N TRP A 245 -24.14 7.13 -13.15
CA TRP A 245 -23.53 6.22 -12.17
C TRP A 245 -23.19 4.83 -12.76
N LYS A 246 -24.00 4.36 -13.72
CA LYS A 246 -23.80 3.08 -14.43
C LYS A 246 -22.49 3.07 -15.22
N TRP A 247 -22.08 4.23 -15.74
CA TRP A 247 -20.84 4.38 -16.49
C TRP A 247 -19.63 4.14 -15.57
N PHE A 248 -19.65 4.67 -14.35
CA PHE A 248 -18.58 4.47 -13.36
C PHE A 248 -18.39 3.00 -13.01
N VAL A 249 -19.48 2.29 -12.64
CA VAL A 249 -19.39 0.87 -12.29
C VAL A 249 -18.91 0.04 -13.46
N LYS A 250 -19.45 0.27 -14.66
CA LYS A 250 -19.06 -0.43 -15.88
C LYS A 250 -17.58 -0.24 -16.17
N ASN A 251 -17.07 0.98 -16.05
CA ASN A 251 -15.68 1.27 -16.37
C ASN A 251 -14.72 0.79 -15.28
N ILE A 252 -15.07 0.85 -13.99
CA ILE A 252 -14.24 0.27 -12.92
C ILE A 252 -14.04 -1.24 -13.13
N ILE A 253 -15.11 -1.96 -13.47
CA ILE A 253 -15.03 -3.40 -13.77
C ILE A 253 -14.18 -3.64 -15.02
N LYS A 254 -14.40 -2.87 -16.10
CA LYS A 254 -13.59 -2.99 -17.32
C LYS A 254 -12.11 -2.66 -17.09
N SER A 255 -11.81 -1.67 -16.25
CA SER A 255 -10.46 -1.25 -15.88
C SER A 255 -9.75 -2.22 -14.94
N SER A 256 -10.45 -3.20 -14.37
CA SER A 256 -9.85 -4.23 -13.52
C SER A 256 -8.89 -5.13 -14.30
N PHE A 257 -9.19 -5.40 -15.59
CA PHE A 257 -8.32 -6.17 -16.48
C PHE A 257 -7.00 -5.44 -16.83
N PRO A 258 -6.99 -4.22 -17.38
CA PRO A 258 -5.74 -3.49 -17.59
C PRO A 258 -5.02 -3.21 -16.27
N GLY A 259 -5.75 -3.00 -15.16
CA GLY A 259 -5.17 -2.84 -13.82
C GLY A 259 -4.36 -4.04 -13.36
N ILE A 260 -4.87 -5.27 -13.54
CA ILE A 260 -4.13 -6.48 -13.15
C ILE A 260 -2.93 -6.74 -14.07
N CYS A 261 -3.07 -6.51 -15.38
CA CYS A 261 -1.96 -6.58 -16.33
C CYS A 261 -0.86 -5.58 -15.93
N TYR A 262 -1.23 -4.35 -15.61
CA TYR A 262 -0.30 -3.33 -15.14
C TYR A 262 0.40 -3.75 -13.84
N LEU A 263 -0.34 -4.31 -12.87
CA LEU A 263 0.22 -4.77 -11.59
C LEU A 263 1.26 -5.88 -11.80
N VAL A 264 0.97 -6.87 -12.64
CA VAL A 264 1.90 -7.97 -12.95
C VAL A 264 3.13 -7.43 -13.70
N THR A 265 2.92 -6.56 -14.68
CA THR A 265 4.02 -5.96 -15.45
C THR A 265 4.91 -5.09 -14.58
N ILE A 266 4.38 -4.29 -13.65
CA ILE A 266 5.23 -3.46 -12.78
C ILE A 266 5.99 -4.30 -11.74
N ASN A 267 5.41 -5.42 -11.27
CA ASN A 267 6.13 -6.40 -10.45
C ASN A 267 7.35 -6.96 -11.20
N TYR A 268 7.13 -7.39 -12.45
CA TYR A 268 8.19 -7.91 -13.30
C TYR A 268 9.24 -6.84 -13.68
N LEU A 269 8.79 -5.61 -13.99
CA LEU A 269 9.66 -4.47 -14.28
C LEU A 269 10.60 -4.16 -13.11
N LEU A 270 10.06 -3.93 -11.92
CA LEU A 270 10.85 -3.42 -10.79
C LEU A 270 11.55 -4.54 -10.02
N LEU A 271 10.85 -5.63 -9.67
CA LEU A 271 11.39 -6.65 -8.77
C LEU A 271 12.13 -7.76 -9.51
N HIS A 272 11.83 -8.00 -10.79
CA HIS A 272 12.55 -8.99 -11.59
C HIS A 272 13.65 -8.34 -12.43
N THR A 273 13.30 -7.61 -13.50
CA THR A 273 14.29 -7.17 -14.50
C THR A 273 15.23 -6.11 -13.94
N TRP A 274 14.71 -5.04 -13.32
CA TRP A 274 15.53 -3.97 -12.73
C TRP A 274 16.43 -4.46 -11.59
N MET A 275 15.86 -5.12 -10.57
CA MET A 275 16.66 -5.61 -9.44
C MET A 275 17.69 -6.67 -9.86
N ASN A 276 17.37 -7.59 -10.79
CA ASN A 276 18.37 -8.54 -11.28
C ASN A 276 19.46 -7.88 -12.12
N ALA A 277 19.15 -6.83 -12.90
CA ALA A 277 20.16 -6.08 -13.65
C ALA A 277 21.19 -5.46 -12.70
N TRP A 278 20.74 -4.77 -11.65
CA TRP A 278 21.61 -4.19 -10.62
C TRP A 278 22.31 -5.26 -9.79
N ALA A 279 21.63 -6.37 -9.45
CA ALA A 279 22.24 -7.47 -8.72
C ALA A 279 23.41 -8.09 -9.49
N GLU A 280 23.23 -8.34 -10.78
CA GLU A 280 24.29 -8.91 -11.62
C GLU A 280 25.43 -7.91 -11.82
N MET A 281 25.13 -6.63 -12.04
CA MET A 281 26.14 -5.58 -12.20
C MET A 281 27.00 -5.39 -10.96
N LEU A 282 26.40 -5.45 -9.77
CA LEU A 282 27.08 -5.30 -8.47
C LEU A 282 27.59 -6.63 -7.89
N GLN A 283 27.50 -7.73 -8.64
CA GLN A 283 27.85 -9.07 -8.16
C GLN A 283 27.12 -9.49 -6.88
N PHE A 284 25.90 -9.00 -6.66
CA PHE A 284 25.08 -9.37 -5.52
C PHE A 284 24.42 -10.74 -5.76
N ALA A 285 24.65 -11.70 -4.84
CA ALA A 285 24.26 -13.10 -5.04
C ALA A 285 22.89 -13.48 -4.46
N ASP A 286 22.34 -12.73 -3.49
CA ASP A 286 21.01 -13.04 -2.93
C ASP A 286 19.90 -12.40 -3.77
N ARG A 287 19.32 -13.14 -4.71
CA ARG A 287 18.33 -12.59 -5.67
C ARG A 287 16.88 -12.88 -5.29
N LEU A 288 16.60 -13.15 -4.02
CA LEU A 288 15.23 -13.33 -3.54
C LEU A 288 14.57 -11.99 -3.22
N PHE A 289 14.11 -11.32 -4.28
CA PHE A 289 13.39 -10.05 -4.18
C PHE A 289 11.89 -10.22 -3.95
N TYR A 290 11.35 -11.36 -4.39
CA TYR A 290 9.94 -11.76 -4.26
C TYR A 290 9.87 -13.30 -4.21
N LYS A 291 8.75 -13.81 -3.70
CA LYS A 291 8.39 -15.24 -3.69
C LYS A 291 7.16 -15.46 -4.60
N ASP A 292 6.58 -16.65 -4.57
CA ASP A 292 5.40 -17.09 -5.31
C ASP A 292 4.11 -16.41 -4.81
N TRP A 293 4.08 -15.08 -4.84
CA TRP A 293 2.99 -14.26 -4.32
C TRP A 293 1.67 -14.53 -5.05
N TRP A 294 1.72 -14.92 -6.32
CA TRP A 294 0.55 -15.27 -7.14
C TRP A 294 -0.18 -16.52 -6.64
N ASN A 295 0.48 -17.41 -5.90
CA ASN A 295 -0.12 -18.60 -5.29
C ASN A 295 -0.67 -18.33 -3.87
N SER A 296 -0.60 -17.08 -3.39
CA SER A 296 -1.05 -16.75 -2.05
C SER A 296 -2.55 -16.99 -1.89
N THR A 297 -2.95 -17.62 -0.79
CA THR A 297 -4.36 -17.86 -0.43
C THR A 297 -4.86 -16.94 0.69
N THR A 298 -3.97 -16.13 1.26
CA THR A 298 -4.26 -15.17 2.33
C THR A 298 -3.48 -13.87 2.11
N TYR A 299 -4.05 -12.75 2.55
CA TYR A 299 -3.37 -11.45 2.55
C TYR A 299 -2.13 -11.45 3.44
N TYR A 300 -2.16 -12.23 4.53
CA TYR A 300 -1.00 -12.44 5.39
C TYR A 300 0.23 -12.97 4.64
N THR A 301 0.05 -13.98 3.77
CA THR A 301 1.13 -14.51 2.94
C THR A 301 1.53 -13.52 1.86
N PHE A 302 0.56 -12.93 1.16
CA PHE A 302 0.78 -11.99 0.05
C PHE A 302 1.72 -10.82 0.43
N PHE A 303 1.45 -10.12 1.53
CA PHE A 303 2.27 -8.97 1.94
C PHE A 303 3.73 -9.33 2.28
N ARG A 304 4.02 -10.63 2.50
CA ARG A 304 5.36 -11.14 2.81
C ARG A 304 6.11 -11.67 1.60
N THR A 305 5.38 -12.03 0.56
CA THR A 305 5.92 -12.69 -0.64
C THR A 305 6.01 -11.73 -1.83
N TRP A 306 5.15 -10.72 -1.90
CA TRP A 306 5.09 -9.76 -3.02
C TRP A 306 6.40 -8.99 -3.23
N ASN A 307 6.89 -8.30 -2.19
CA ASN A 307 8.12 -7.51 -2.21
C ASN A 307 8.90 -7.79 -0.93
N VAL A 308 9.75 -8.80 -0.98
CA VAL A 308 10.54 -9.28 0.16
C VAL A 308 11.52 -8.19 0.61
N VAL A 309 12.04 -7.37 -0.30
CA VAL A 309 13.01 -6.32 0.02
C VAL A 309 12.42 -5.27 0.97
N VAL A 310 11.22 -4.77 0.67
CA VAL A 310 10.52 -3.80 1.54
C VAL A 310 9.95 -4.48 2.77
N HIS A 311 9.39 -5.68 2.63
CA HIS A 311 8.90 -6.46 3.76
C HIS A 311 9.98 -6.69 4.81
N ASP A 312 11.19 -7.08 4.41
CA ASP A 312 12.28 -7.38 5.33
C ASP A 312 12.79 -6.13 6.06
N TRP A 313 12.78 -4.97 5.40
CA TRP A 313 13.08 -3.69 6.03
C TRP A 313 12.02 -3.34 7.08
N LEU A 314 10.73 -3.39 6.71
CA LEU A 314 9.62 -3.11 7.63
C LEU A 314 9.62 -4.08 8.81
N TYR A 315 9.88 -5.35 8.57
CA TYR A 315 9.96 -6.37 9.61
C TYR A 315 11.13 -6.13 10.56
N THR A 316 12.33 -5.88 10.02
CA THR A 316 13.55 -5.76 10.82
C THR A 316 13.61 -4.47 11.62
N TYR A 317 13.21 -3.35 11.01
CA TYR A 317 13.44 -2.03 11.57
C TYR A 317 12.22 -1.39 12.21
N ILE A 318 11.01 -1.76 11.79
CA ILE A 318 9.78 -1.21 12.36
C ILE A 318 9.14 -2.26 13.27
N TYR A 319 8.80 -3.45 12.74
CA TYR A 319 8.09 -4.46 13.51
C TYR A 319 8.88 -4.95 14.73
N LYS A 320 10.16 -5.36 14.55
CA LYS A 320 10.98 -5.87 15.67
C LYS A 320 11.23 -4.78 16.72
N ASP A 321 11.47 -3.54 16.32
CA ASP A 321 11.72 -2.44 17.23
C ASP A 321 10.45 -2.05 17.99
N MET A 322 9.30 -1.99 17.31
CA MET A 322 7.99 -1.80 17.96
C MET A 322 7.69 -2.92 18.96
N TYR A 323 7.92 -4.19 18.57
CA TYR A 323 7.61 -5.34 19.40
C TYR A 323 8.53 -5.49 20.63
N LYS A 324 9.80 -5.08 20.52
CA LYS A 324 10.80 -5.24 21.59
C LYS A 324 10.90 -4.00 22.48
N ILE A 325 10.79 -2.80 21.91
CA ILE A 325 11.16 -1.54 22.58
C ILE A 325 9.91 -0.73 22.93
N VAL A 326 9.04 -0.46 21.95
CA VAL A 326 7.94 0.52 22.12
C VAL A 326 6.73 -0.11 22.79
N VAL A 327 6.31 -1.28 22.31
CA VAL A 327 5.14 -2.01 22.84
C VAL A 327 5.54 -3.47 23.09
N PRO A 328 6.22 -3.74 24.23
CA PRO A 328 6.73 -5.05 24.54
C PRO A 328 5.66 -6.14 24.40
N HIS A 329 5.97 -7.17 23.60
CA HIS A 329 5.16 -8.38 23.43
C HIS A 329 3.79 -8.21 22.74
N ASN A 330 3.41 -7.00 22.30
CA ASN A 330 2.15 -6.79 21.59
C ASN A 330 2.31 -6.94 20.07
N ARG A 331 1.97 -8.13 19.57
CA ARG A 331 2.07 -8.46 18.12
C ARG A 331 1.08 -7.67 17.26
N VAL A 332 -0.13 -7.42 17.77
CA VAL A 332 -1.19 -6.75 17.02
C VAL A 332 -0.81 -5.30 16.79
N LEU A 333 -0.45 -4.57 17.86
CA LEU A 333 -0.08 -3.16 17.74
C LEU A 333 1.17 -2.95 16.88
N SER A 334 2.14 -3.87 16.98
CA SER A 334 3.35 -3.84 16.12
C SER A 334 3.01 -4.06 14.64
N ALA A 335 2.13 -5.02 14.33
CA ALA A 335 1.69 -5.25 12.95
C ALA A 335 0.85 -4.09 12.41
N THR A 336 -0.09 -3.57 13.20
CA THR A 336 -0.92 -2.42 12.86
C THR A 336 -0.06 -1.21 12.52
N THR A 337 0.97 -0.92 13.32
CA THR A 337 1.90 0.20 13.07
C THR A 337 2.60 0.06 11.72
N VAL A 338 3.08 -1.14 11.38
CA VAL A 338 3.71 -1.41 10.07
C VAL A 338 2.73 -1.17 8.92
N PHE A 339 1.49 -1.63 9.06
CA PHE A 339 0.44 -1.43 8.05
C PHE A 339 0.13 0.04 7.82
N PHE A 340 -0.06 0.82 8.90
CA PHE A 340 -0.34 2.25 8.80
C PHE A 340 0.83 3.02 8.17
N ILE A 341 2.07 2.76 8.62
CA ILE A 341 3.25 3.39 8.02
C ILE A 341 3.33 3.04 6.53
N SER A 342 3.08 1.79 6.16
CA SER A 342 3.08 1.38 4.75
C SER A 342 2.00 2.10 3.95
N ALA A 343 0.77 2.17 4.45
CA ALA A 343 -0.34 2.85 3.76
C ALA A 343 -0.06 4.35 3.55
N ILE A 344 0.46 5.03 4.58
CA ILE A 344 0.83 6.46 4.50
C ILE A 344 1.92 6.68 3.45
N VAL A 345 2.94 5.82 3.41
CA VAL A 345 4.04 5.96 2.44
C VAL A 345 3.56 5.71 1.01
N HIS A 346 2.66 4.75 0.77
CA HIS A 346 2.09 4.55 -0.57
C HIS A 346 1.26 5.75 -1.02
N GLU A 347 0.44 6.30 -0.13
CA GLU A 347 -0.33 7.51 -0.40
C GLU A 347 0.57 8.73 -0.64
N TYR A 348 1.62 8.87 0.16
CA TYR A 348 2.65 9.88 -0.03
C TYR A 348 3.29 9.80 -1.43
N ILE A 349 3.67 8.59 -1.87
CA ILE A 349 4.27 8.38 -3.19
C ILE A 349 3.32 8.83 -4.29
N LEU A 350 2.05 8.37 -4.26
CA LEU A 350 1.09 8.70 -5.30
C LEU A 350 0.66 10.16 -5.28
N GLY A 351 0.36 10.71 -4.10
CA GLY A 351 -0.14 12.07 -3.96
C GLY A 351 0.86 13.10 -4.52
N PHE A 352 2.15 12.96 -4.20
CA PHE A 352 3.18 13.85 -4.73
C PHE A 352 3.54 13.55 -6.19
N ALA A 353 3.38 12.31 -6.65
CA ALA A 353 3.64 11.96 -8.04
C ALA A 353 2.58 12.52 -8.99
N PHE A 354 1.30 12.37 -8.65
CA PHE A 354 0.21 12.96 -9.41
C PHE A 354 0.09 14.47 -9.20
N GLY A 355 0.50 14.98 -8.03
CA GLY A 355 0.46 16.40 -7.69
C GLY A 355 -0.86 16.85 -7.07
N PHE A 356 -1.65 15.91 -6.57
CA PHE A 356 -2.89 16.15 -5.84
C PHE A 356 -3.10 15.08 -4.78
N PHE A 357 -3.85 15.38 -3.73
CA PHE A 357 -4.14 14.42 -2.67
C PHE A 357 -5.46 13.71 -2.94
N TYR A 358 -5.42 12.39 -3.18
CA TYR A 358 -6.63 11.59 -3.35
C TYR A 358 -6.48 10.20 -2.73
N PRO A 359 -6.92 10.01 -1.45
CA PRO A 359 -6.51 8.91 -0.58
C PRO A 359 -7.13 7.54 -0.86
N VAL A 360 -7.25 7.17 -2.14
CA VAL A 360 -7.88 5.92 -2.59
C VAL A 360 -7.07 4.71 -2.11
N ILE A 361 -5.74 4.74 -2.23
CA ILE A 361 -4.91 3.61 -1.80
C ILE A 361 -4.95 3.48 -0.28
N PHE A 362 -4.83 4.58 0.44
CA PHE A 362 -4.92 4.58 1.90
C PHE A 362 -6.23 3.94 2.39
N ILE A 363 -7.36 4.34 1.80
CA ILE A 363 -8.68 3.78 2.12
C ILE A 363 -8.75 2.28 1.78
N LEU A 364 -8.29 1.86 0.60
CA LEU A 364 -8.29 0.43 0.21
C LEU A 364 -7.41 -0.43 1.13
N PHE A 365 -6.26 0.09 1.55
CA PHE A 365 -5.38 -0.60 2.50
C PHE A 365 -6.03 -0.78 3.87
N ILE A 366 -6.75 0.22 4.38
CA ILE A 366 -7.40 0.15 5.69
C ILE A 366 -8.69 -0.66 5.64
N THR A 367 -9.49 -0.54 4.58
CA THR A 367 -10.81 -1.18 4.50
C THR A 367 -10.72 -2.64 4.10
N VAL A 368 -9.86 -2.98 3.14
CA VAL A 368 -9.70 -4.35 2.63
C VAL A 368 -8.43 -4.97 3.18
N GLY A 369 -7.28 -4.31 3.00
CA GLY A 369 -5.97 -4.90 3.34
C GLY A 369 -5.82 -5.23 4.83
N PHE A 370 -6.20 -4.32 5.71
CA PHE A 370 -5.99 -4.44 7.16
C PHE A 370 -6.86 -5.52 7.81
N PRO A 371 -8.20 -5.56 7.63
CA PRO A 371 -9.01 -6.66 8.16
C PRO A 371 -8.58 -8.02 7.60
N MET A 372 -8.30 -8.09 6.29
CA MET A 372 -7.93 -9.34 5.63
C MET A 372 -6.54 -9.84 6.05
N PHE A 373 -5.65 -8.97 6.52
CA PHE A 373 -4.37 -9.39 7.07
C PHE A 373 -4.52 -10.20 8.36
N PHE A 374 -5.50 -9.89 9.21
CA PHE A 374 -5.75 -10.62 10.44
C PHE A 374 -6.57 -11.90 10.23
N ILE A 375 -7.32 -11.97 9.12
CA ILE A 375 -8.04 -13.18 8.72
C ILE A 375 -7.03 -14.20 8.17
N ARG A 376 -6.66 -15.17 9.00
CA ARG A 376 -5.71 -16.23 8.65
C ARG A 376 -6.35 -17.46 8.01
N LYS A 377 -7.67 -17.46 7.83
CA LYS A 377 -8.38 -18.54 7.14
C LYS A 377 -8.04 -18.49 5.65
N ILE A 378 -7.95 -19.66 5.01
CA ILE A 378 -7.72 -19.78 3.56
C ILE A 378 -8.90 -19.11 2.84
N VAL A 379 -8.65 -18.01 2.12
CA VAL A 379 -9.69 -17.22 1.45
C VAL A 379 -9.87 -17.67 -0.02
N SER A 380 -9.20 -18.73 -0.45
CA SER A 380 -9.05 -19.17 -1.85
C SER A 380 -8.17 -18.23 -2.69
N ASN A 381 -7.37 -18.81 -3.57
CA ASN A 381 -6.49 -18.05 -4.47
C ASN A 381 -7.29 -17.20 -5.48
N LEU A 382 -8.45 -17.70 -5.95
CA LEU A 382 -9.32 -16.97 -6.87
C LEU A 382 -9.82 -15.66 -6.25
N PHE A 383 -10.20 -15.69 -4.98
CA PHE A 383 -10.65 -14.49 -4.27
C PHE A 383 -9.54 -13.44 -4.17
N MET A 384 -8.30 -13.87 -3.95
CA MET A 384 -7.15 -12.97 -3.94
C MET A 384 -7.00 -12.26 -5.30
N TRP A 385 -7.05 -13.01 -6.40
CA TRP A 385 -6.98 -12.42 -7.75
C TRP A 385 -8.13 -11.48 -8.07
N LEU A 386 -9.36 -11.83 -7.68
CA LEU A 386 -10.53 -10.96 -7.86
C LEU A 386 -10.38 -9.65 -7.09
N THR A 387 -9.95 -9.71 -5.83
CA THR A 387 -9.76 -8.51 -5.00
C THR A 387 -8.59 -7.65 -5.47
N TRP A 388 -7.51 -8.24 -5.98
CA TRP A 388 -6.42 -7.48 -6.62
C TRP A 388 -6.87 -6.82 -7.93
N GLY A 389 -7.63 -7.54 -8.77
CA GLY A 389 -8.17 -6.99 -10.01
C GLY A 389 -9.12 -5.83 -9.76
N LEU A 390 -10.09 -5.99 -8.86
CA LEU A 390 -11.03 -4.93 -8.49
C LEU A 390 -10.32 -3.75 -7.81
N GLY A 391 -9.40 -4.02 -6.89
CA GLY A 391 -8.65 -2.98 -6.18
C GLY A 391 -7.79 -2.14 -7.14
N THR A 392 -7.08 -2.78 -8.08
CA THR A 392 -6.32 -2.07 -9.12
C THR A 392 -7.25 -1.31 -10.06
N GLY A 393 -8.37 -1.90 -10.48
CA GLY A 393 -9.38 -1.23 -11.30
C GLY A 393 -9.92 0.06 -10.67
N ILE A 394 -10.22 0.03 -9.37
CA ILE A 394 -10.64 1.21 -8.59
C ILE A 394 -9.52 2.27 -8.59
N ILE A 395 -8.28 1.88 -8.28
CA ILE A 395 -7.14 2.80 -8.24
C ILE A 395 -6.95 3.49 -9.60
N PHE A 396 -6.89 2.72 -10.69
CA PHE A 396 -6.71 3.27 -12.03
C PHE A 396 -7.84 4.21 -12.42
N SER A 397 -9.08 3.79 -12.22
CA SER A 397 -10.25 4.57 -12.65
C SER A 397 -10.32 5.89 -11.90
N LEU A 398 -10.20 5.85 -10.57
CA LEU A 398 -10.35 7.03 -9.71
C LEU A 398 -9.23 8.05 -9.94
N HIS A 399 -7.98 7.61 -10.09
CA HIS A 399 -6.88 8.53 -10.42
C HIS A 399 -6.97 9.08 -11.84
N ALA A 400 -7.39 8.27 -12.83
CA ALA A 400 -7.58 8.74 -14.19
C ALA A 400 -8.72 9.78 -14.28
N ILE A 401 -9.83 9.53 -13.59
CA ILE A 401 -10.95 10.47 -13.48
C ILE A 401 -10.47 11.81 -12.90
N GLU A 402 -9.71 11.78 -11.80
CA GLU A 402 -9.24 13.02 -11.17
C GLU A 402 -8.20 13.76 -12.03
N LEU A 403 -7.34 13.04 -12.76
CA LEU A 403 -6.42 13.65 -13.72
C LEU A 403 -7.17 14.42 -14.81
N TYR A 404 -8.14 13.79 -15.46
CA TYR A 404 -8.93 14.46 -16.50
C TYR A 404 -9.86 15.53 -15.93
N ALA A 405 -10.37 15.37 -14.71
CA ALA A 405 -11.13 16.42 -14.02
C ALA A 405 -10.29 17.69 -13.82
N ARG A 406 -9.00 17.55 -13.54
CA ARG A 406 -8.09 18.70 -13.36
C ARG A 406 -7.71 19.39 -14.67
N GLU A 407 -7.75 18.67 -15.78
CA GLU A 407 -7.53 19.22 -17.11
C GLU A 407 -8.78 19.91 -17.65
N ASN A 408 -9.95 19.29 -17.50
CA ASN A 408 -11.19 19.74 -18.14
C ASN A 408 -12.02 20.71 -17.28
N CYS A 409 -11.86 20.71 -15.96
CA CYS A 409 -12.72 21.49 -15.05
C CYS A 409 -11.96 22.64 -14.37
N PRO A 410 -12.63 23.78 -14.10
CA PRO A 410 -11.98 24.95 -13.53
C PRO A 410 -11.41 24.67 -12.13
N PRO A 411 -10.25 25.27 -11.78
CA PRO A 411 -9.65 25.13 -10.46
C PRO A 411 -10.50 25.75 -9.36
N HIS A 412 -10.40 25.21 -8.14
CA HIS A 412 -10.95 25.87 -6.97
C HIS A 412 -10.20 27.18 -6.67
N PRO A 413 -10.87 28.21 -6.11
CA PRO A 413 -10.30 29.54 -5.93
C PRO A 413 -9.11 29.58 -4.95
N ASN A 414 -8.98 28.61 -4.05
CA ASN A 414 -7.85 28.49 -3.12
C ASN A 414 -6.98 27.28 -3.51
N TYR A 415 -5.67 27.50 -3.69
CA TYR A 415 -4.70 26.46 -4.03
C TYR A 415 -4.73 25.26 -3.06
N TYR A 416 -4.84 25.51 -1.75
CA TYR A 416 -4.88 24.42 -0.77
C TYR A 416 -6.19 23.64 -0.84
N LEU A 417 -7.31 24.32 -1.11
CA LEU A 417 -8.58 23.64 -1.34
C LEU A 417 -8.53 22.80 -2.62
N ASP A 418 -7.93 23.33 -3.69
CA ASP A 418 -7.76 22.59 -4.95
C ASP A 418 -6.85 21.36 -4.81
N LEU A 419 -5.91 21.38 -3.87
CA LEU A 419 -5.00 20.26 -3.60
C LEU A 419 -5.68 19.13 -2.82
N PHE A 420 -6.50 19.48 -1.82
CA PHE A 420 -7.12 18.51 -0.90
C PHE A 420 -8.53 18.08 -1.30
N ILE A 421 -9.25 18.90 -2.07
CA ILE A 421 -10.60 18.59 -2.55
C ILE A 421 -10.50 18.13 -4.01
N PRO A 422 -10.88 16.88 -4.31
CA PRO A 422 -10.88 16.37 -5.68
C PRO A 422 -11.83 17.16 -6.57
N ARG A 423 -11.38 17.59 -7.75
CA ARG A 423 -12.24 18.32 -8.70
C ARG A 423 -13.33 17.42 -9.29
N SER A 424 -13.08 16.11 -9.33
CA SER A 424 -14.08 15.11 -9.70
C SER A 424 -15.35 15.15 -8.84
N TRP A 425 -15.29 15.74 -7.64
CA TRP A 425 -16.44 15.86 -6.74
C TRP A 425 -17.27 17.12 -6.99
N SER A 426 -16.69 18.15 -7.60
CA SER A 426 -17.30 19.47 -7.77
C SER A 426 -17.73 19.79 -9.20
N SER A 427 -17.07 19.21 -10.21
CA SER A 427 -17.30 19.56 -11.62
C SER A 427 -18.54 18.92 -12.25
N ASN A 428 -19.07 17.88 -11.63
CA ASN A 428 -20.42 17.41 -11.88
C ASN A 428 -21.25 17.72 -10.64
N GLU A 429 -22.36 18.44 -10.79
CA GLU A 429 -23.48 18.35 -9.85
C GLU A 429 -23.83 16.85 -9.73
N ASN A 430 -23.27 16.21 -8.70
CA ASN A 430 -22.93 14.79 -8.81
C ASN A 430 -24.14 13.91 -8.52
N ALA A 431 -24.73 13.35 -9.58
CA ALA A 431 -25.50 12.12 -9.50
C ALA A 431 -24.72 10.97 -8.82
N PHE A 432 -23.38 10.95 -8.81
CA PHE A 432 -22.63 9.86 -8.14
C PHE A 432 -22.69 9.96 -6.61
N THR A 433 -22.35 11.10 -6.00
CA THR A 433 -22.42 11.29 -4.54
C THR A 433 -23.85 11.40 -4.04
N ASP A 434 -24.75 12.09 -4.75
CA ASP A 434 -26.16 12.14 -4.37
C ASP A 434 -26.83 10.77 -4.51
N VAL A 435 -26.59 10.00 -5.59
CA VAL A 435 -27.20 8.67 -5.72
C VAL A 435 -26.56 7.66 -4.78
N LEU A 436 -25.25 7.67 -4.53
CA LEU A 436 -24.66 6.76 -3.53
C LEU A 436 -25.16 7.11 -2.13
N TYR A 437 -25.15 8.38 -1.75
CA TYR A 437 -25.65 8.81 -0.45
C TYR A 437 -27.15 8.51 -0.30
N LYS A 438 -27.96 8.85 -1.30
CA LYS A 438 -29.41 8.61 -1.31
C LYS A 438 -29.76 7.13 -1.37
N ARG A 439 -29.06 6.29 -2.16
CA ARG A 439 -29.29 4.84 -2.19
C ARG A 439 -28.78 4.14 -0.94
N LEU A 440 -27.64 4.54 -0.39
CA LEU A 440 -27.14 3.97 0.87
C LEU A 440 -28.08 4.36 2.01
N TYR A 441 -28.54 5.62 2.03
CA TYR A 441 -29.55 6.10 2.96
C TYR A 441 -30.87 5.35 2.80
N GLU A 442 -31.39 5.20 1.58
CA GLU A 442 -32.62 4.43 1.29
C GLU A 442 -32.45 2.97 1.75
N MET A 443 -31.34 2.31 1.41
CA MET A 443 -31.09 0.91 1.78
C MET A 443 -30.93 0.72 3.29
N ILE A 444 -30.22 1.62 3.97
CA ILE A 444 -30.09 1.60 5.45
C ILE A 444 -31.44 1.88 6.10
N THR A 445 -32.21 2.83 5.56
CA THR A 445 -33.55 3.17 6.07
C THR A 445 -34.53 2.03 5.87
N ASP A 446 -34.44 1.29 4.76
CA ASP A 446 -35.30 0.15 4.47
C ASP A 446 -34.97 -1.05 5.38
N VAL A 447 -33.68 -1.32 5.60
CA VAL A 447 -33.21 -2.34 6.56
C VAL A 447 -33.62 -1.98 8.00
N LEU A 448 -33.45 -0.72 8.41
CA LEU A 448 -33.87 -0.23 9.72
C LEU A 448 -35.38 -0.31 9.89
N ARG A 449 -36.16 0.08 8.88
CA ARG A 449 -37.62 0.01 8.90
C ARG A 449 -38.09 -1.42 9.06
N LYS A 450 -37.50 -2.36 8.31
CA LYS A 450 -37.82 -3.79 8.41
C LYS A 450 -37.52 -4.35 9.80
N ARG A 451 -36.35 -4.01 10.36
CA ARG A 451 -35.96 -4.36 11.74
C ARG A 451 -36.89 -3.79 12.81
N ILE A 452 -37.28 -2.51 12.68
CA ILE A 452 -38.21 -1.86 13.61
C ILE A 452 -39.59 -2.53 13.54
N GLN A 453 -40.02 -2.93 12.35
CA GLN A 453 -41.30 -3.60 12.17
C GLN A 453 -41.31 -5.02 12.76
N GLU A 454 -40.24 -5.80 12.55
CA GLU A 454 -40.02 -7.08 13.23
C GLU A 454 -40.08 -6.93 14.76
N ILE A 455 -39.33 -5.97 15.33
CA ILE A 455 -39.33 -5.72 16.79
C ILE A 455 -40.72 -5.30 17.29
N ARG A 456 -41.45 -4.49 16.51
CA ARG A 456 -42.80 -4.05 16.89
C ARG A 456 -43.76 -5.23 16.94
N GLU A 457 -43.68 -6.15 15.98
CA GLU A 457 -44.50 -7.36 15.94
C GLU A 457 -44.17 -8.29 17.11
N ASP A 458 -42.89 -8.54 17.39
CA ASP A 458 -42.44 -9.35 18.53
C ASP A 458 -42.90 -8.76 19.87
N VAL A 459 -42.77 -7.44 20.05
CA VAL A 459 -43.22 -6.76 21.29
C VAL A 459 -44.74 -6.81 21.42
N LEU A 460 -45.48 -6.61 20.33
CA LEU A 460 -46.94 -6.67 20.35
C LEU A 460 -47.43 -8.09 20.71
N GLU A 461 -46.78 -9.11 20.14
CA GLU A 461 -47.06 -10.51 20.46
C GLU A 461 -46.75 -10.82 21.93
N TYR A 462 -45.59 -10.38 22.44
CA TYR A 462 -45.21 -10.54 23.84
C TYR A 462 -46.18 -9.82 24.80
N VAL A 463 -46.55 -8.58 24.50
CA VAL A 463 -47.48 -7.81 25.32
C VAL A 463 -48.87 -8.45 25.31
N ASN A 464 -49.37 -8.87 24.15
CA ASN A 464 -50.66 -9.56 24.06
C ASN A 464 -50.65 -10.88 24.84
N HIS A 465 -49.58 -11.67 24.72
CA HIS A 465 -49.42 -12.89 25.51
C HIS A 465 -49.47 -12.58 27.02
N ARG A 466 -48.74 -11.55 27.45
CA ARG A 466 -48.67 -11.19 28.88
C ARG A 466 -49.98 -10.62 29.42
N ILE A 467 -50.70 -9.84 28.63
CA ILE A 467 -52.04 -9.34 28.99
C ILE A 467 -53.01 -10.52 29.10
N ASN A 468 -52.98 -11.47 28.16
CA ASN A 468 -53.82 -12.66 28.19
C ASN A 468 -53.53 -13.53 29.42
N ASP A 469 -52.25 -13.74 29.76
CA ASP A 469 -51.86 -14.45 30.98
C ASP A 469 -52.35 -13.74 32.24
N MET A 470 -52.12 -12.43 32.35
CA MET A 470 -52.58 -11.64 33.50
C MET A 470 -54.11 -11.66 33.63
N MET A 471 -54.82 -11.57 32.51
CA MET A 471 -56.28 -11.60 32.49
C MET A 471 -56.81 -12.99 32.86
N SER A 472 -56.14 -14.05 32.42
CA SER A 472 -56.41 -15.44 32.85
C SER A 472 -56.19 -15.60 34.37
N ASP A 473 -55.07 -15.11 34.90
CA ASP A 473 -54.76 -15.14 36.34
C ASP A 473 -55.79 -14.36 37.17
N VAL A 474 -56.23 -13.20 36.69
CA VAL A 474 -57.27 -12.39 37.35
C VAL A 474 -58.60 -13.11 37.30
N LEU A 475 -59.00 -13.67 36.15
CA LEU A 475 -60.24 -14.45 36.03
C LEU A 475 -60.22 -15.68 36.95
N GLN A 476 -59.08 -16.37 37.06
CA GLN A 476 -58.91 -17.49 37.98
C GLN A 476 -59.00 -17.03 39.44
N LYS A 477 -58.38 -15.90 39.79
CA LYS A 477 -58.47 -15.30 41.13
C LYS A 477 -59.84 -14.72 41.46
N ILE A 478 -60.70 -14.39 40.50
CA ILE A 478 -62.09 -13.99 40.73
C ILE A 478 -63.00 -15.22 40.84
N ALA A 479 -62.72 -16.28 40.09
CA ALA A 479 -63.46 -17.54 40.17
C ALA A 479 -63.30 -18.23 41.54
N VAL A 480 -62.11 -18.14 42.15
CA VAL A 480 -61.83 -18.73 43.48
C VAL A 480 -62.73 -18.14 44.59
N PRO A 481 -62.81 -16.81 44.79
CA PRO A 481 -63.73 -16.18 45.74
C PRO A 481 -65.20 -16.50 45.47
N LEU A 482 -65.59 -16.66 44.20
CA LEU A 482 -66.97 -17.00 43.83
C LEU A 482 -67.33 -18.43 44.25
N ALA A 483 -66.39 -19.38 44.14
CA ALA A 483 -66.56 -20.73 44.66
C ALA A 483 -66.60 -20.74 46.21
N THR A 484 -65.71 -19.98 46.86
CA THR A 484 -65.69 -19.88 48.34
C THR A 484 -66.94 -19.20 48.89
N ASN A 485 -67.47 -18.16 48.23
CA ASN A 485 -68.74 -17.53 48.61
C ASN A 485 -69.93 -18.45 48.37
N ARG A 486 -69.88 -19.32 47.36
CA ARG A 486 -70.93 -20.33 47.11
C ARG A 486 -70.91 -21.44 48.17
N GLU A 487 -69.73 -21.88 48.61
CA GLU A 487 -69.58 -22.80 49.74
C GLU A 487 -69.99 -22.15 51.06
N PHE A 488 -69.68 -20.88 51.28
CA PHE A 488 -70.12 -20.13 52.46
C PHE A 488 -71.65 -19.98 52.49
N LEU A 489 -72.28 -19.64 51.37
CA LEU A 489 -73.75 -19.59 51.25
C LEU A 489 -74.40 -20.95 51.53
N ASN A 490 -73.87 -22.04 50.95
CA ASN A 490 -74.35 -23.40 51.20
C ASN A 490 -74.14 -23.84 52.67
N SER A 491 -73.08 -23.37 53.33
CA SER A 491 -72.83 -23.57 54.76
C SER A 491 -73.87 -22.85 55.63
N THR A 492 -74.16 -21.58 55.35
CA THR A 492 -75.22 -20.83 56.07
C THR A 492 -76.62 -21.41 55.90
N ASP A 493 -76.95 -21.96 54.73
CA ASP A 493 -78.24 -22.64 54.53
C ASP A 493 -78.34 -23.96 55.32
N LYS A 494 -77.22 -24.66 55.53
CA LYS A 494 -77.18 -25.89 56.34
C LYS A 494 -77.48 -25.65 57.82
N TYR A 495 -77.20 -24.45 58.34
CA TYR A 495 -77.54 -24.05 59.72
C TYR A 495 -78.94 -23.45 59.86
N ARG A 496 -79.61 -23.10 58.75
CA ARG A 496 -81.02 -22.65 58.77
C ARG A 496 -82.02 -23.81 58.78
N ALA A 497 -81.57 -25.04 58.52
CA ALA A 497 -82.39 -26.25 58.48
C ALA A 497 -82.36 -27.11 59.76
N LYS A 498 -81.79 -26.62 60.86
CA LYS A 498 -81.93 -27.22 62.21
C LYS A 498 -82.57 -26.22 63.16
N ARG A 499 -83.89 -26.16 63.09
CA ARG A 499 -84.77 -25.74 64.19
C ARG A 499 -85.55 -26.95 64.63
#